data_AF-A0A8S2U0B4-F1
#
_entry.id   AF-A0A8S2U0B4-F1
#
_cell.length_a   1.000
_cell.length_b   1.000
_cell.length_c   1.000
_cell.angle_alpha   90.00
_cell.angle_beta   90.00
_cell.angle_gamma   90.00
#
_symmetry.space_group_name_H-M   'P 1'
#
loop_
_entity.id
_entity.type
_entity.pdbx_description
1 polymer ?
#
loop_
_entity_poly.entity_id
_entity_poly.type
_entity_poly.pdbx_seq_one_letter_code
_entity_poly.pdbx_strand_id
1 'polypeptide(L)'
;DEDYLYTIHHEMGHVEYYMSYAKQPFLYRDGANSGFHEAIGDTIGMYAISPTHLIKLDFIDEETITRHYEMNFLMRMALQKVV
;
A
#
# COMPACT_ATOMS: atom_id res chain seq x y z
N ASP A 1 -5.86 13.55 1.06
CA ASP A 1 -6.91 12.51 1.06
C ASP A 1 -6.23 11.15 1.12
N GLU A 2 -6.91 10.15 1.67
CA GLU A 2 -6.39 8.80 1.88
C GLU A 2 -5.97 8.13 0.55
N ASP A 3 -6.72 8.36 -0.53
CA ASP A 3 -6.41 7.84 -1.86
C ASP A 3 -5.06 8.36 -2.39
N TYR A 4 -4.71 9.63 -2.12
CA TYR A 4 -3.39 10.16 -2.50
C TYR A 4 -2.27 9.50 -1.69
N LEU A 5 -2.51 9.22 -0.40
CA LEU A 5 -1.55 8.54 0.44
C LEU A 5 -1.29 7.12 -0.08
N TYR A 6 -2.34 6.42 -0.47
CA TYR A 6 -2.26 5.12 -1.13
C TYR A 6 -1.44 5.19 -2.43
N THR A 7 -1.84 6.06 -3.38
CA THR A 7 -1.21 6.13 -4.70
C THR A 7 0.25 6.50 -4.61
N ILE A 8 0.62 7.51 -3.80
CA ILE A 8 2.02 7.92 -3.65
C ILE A 8 2.87 6.77 -3.11
N HIS A 9 2.37 6.01 -2.14
CA HIS A 9 3.09 4.89 -1.55
C HIS A 9 3.15 3.67 -2.50
N HIS A 10 2.11 3.44 -3.30
CA HIS A 10 2.10 2.43 -4.35
C HIS A 10 3.19 2.71 -5.39
N GLU A 11 3.23 3.93 -5.95
CA GLU A 11 4.24 4.33 -6.93
C GLU A 11 5.65 4.34 -6.34
N MET A 12 5.80 4.74 -5.07
CA MET A 12 7.08 4.66 -4.37
C MET A 12 7.54 3.21 -4.20
N GLY A 13 6.61 2.27 -4.01
CA GLY A 13 6.91 0.83 -4.02
C GLY A 13 7.53 0.37 -5.35
N HIS A 14 7.04 0.88 -6.49
CA HIS A 14 7.68 0.61 -7.79
C HIS A 14 9.08 1.20 -7.87
N VAL A 15 9.28 2.44 -7.41
CA VAL A 15 10.61 3.09 -7.39
C VAL A 15 11.60 2.30 -6.54
N GLU A 16 11.21 1.85 -5.35
CA GLU A 16 12.02 0.98 -4.50
C GLU A 16 12.33 -0.35 -5.18
N TYR A 17 11.35 -0.95 -5.87
CA TYR A 17 11.59 -2.19 -6.60
C TYR A 17 12.58 -1.98 -7.75
N TYR A 18 12.48 -0.87 -8.49
CA TYR A 18 13.45 -0.47 -9.52
C TYR A 18 14.87 -0.32 -8.97
N MET A 19 15.01 0.34 -7.83
CA MET A 19 16.31 0.51 -7.17
C MET A 19 16.89 -0.84 -6.71
N SER A 20 16.05 -1.76 -6.25
CA SER A 20 16.48 -3.06 -5.74
C SER A 20 17.16 -3.93 -6.81
N TYR A 21 16.63 -3.94 -8.04
CA TYR A 21 17.21 -4.70 -9.15
C TYR A 21 18.13 -3.87 -10.06
N ALA A 22 18.45 -2.62 -9.71
CA ALA A 22 19.23 -1.72 -10.53
C ALA A 22 20.64 -2.26 -10.89
N LYS A 23 21.17 -3.21 -10.11
CA LYS A 23 22.48 -3.85 -10.36
C LYS A 23 22.40 -5.11 -11.23
N GLN A 24 21.21 -5.60 -11.54
CA GLN A 24 21.04 -6.75 -12.44
C GLN A 24 21.44 -6.39 -13.88
N PRO A 25 21.80 -7.36 -14.73
CA PRO A 25 21.89 -7.18 -16.19
C PRO A 25 20.60 -6.57 -16.75
N PHE A 26 20.69 -5.78 -17.82
CA PHE A 26 19.54 -5.05 -18.40
C PHE A 26 18.31 -5.94 -18.63
N LEU A 27 18.51 -7.16 -19.14
CA LEU A 27 17.45 -8.14 -19.40
C LEU A 27 16.70 -8.64 -18.14
N TYR A 28 17.23 -8.38 -16.94
CA TYR A 28 16.66 -8.80 -15.67
C TYR A 28 16.28 -7.61 -14.77
N ARG A 29 16.22 -6.38 -15.31
CA ARG A 29 15.78 -5.18 -14.58
C ARG A 29 14.27 -4.97 -14.71
N ASP A 30 13.54 -6.02 -14.39
CA ASP A 30 12.08 -6.04 -14.40
C ASP A 30 11.59 -6.96 -13.27
N GLY A 31 10.29 -6.90 -12.97
CA GLY A 31 9.66 -7.78 -12.00
C GLY A 31 9.70 -9.20 -12.51
N ALA A 32 9.56 -10.18 -11.59
CA ALA A 32 9.46 -11.58 -11.99
C ALA A 32 8.30 -11.81 -12.99
N ASN A 33 7.23 -11.04 -12.84
CA ASN A 33 6.16 -10.79 -13.81
C ASN A 33 5.42 -9.50 -13.37
N SER A 34 4.46 -9.01 -14.18
CA SER A 34 3.69 -7.80 -13.84
C SER A 34 2.97 -7.90 -12.49
N GLY A 35 2.52 -9.09 -12.08
CA GLY A 35 1.87 -9.30 -10.79
C GLY A 35 2.79 -9.02 -9.59
N PHE A 36 4.10 -9.28 -9.71
CA PHE A 36 5.05 -8.93 -8.64
C PHE A 36 5.25 -7.42 -8.52
N HIS A 37 5.28 -6.70 -9.64
CA HIS A 37 5.40 -5.24 -9.63
C HIS A 37 4.23 -4.58 -8.92
N GLU A 38 3.01 -4.94 -9.31
CA GLU A 38 1.78 -4.41 -8.73
C GLU A 38 1.61 -4.82 -7.27
N ALA A 39 1.89 -6.09 -6.94
CA ALA A 39 1.72 -6.57 -5.57
C ALA A 39 2.64 -5.86 -4.56
N ILE A 40 3.85 -5.46 -4.95
CA ILE A 40 4.74 -4.68 -4.10
C ILE A 40 4.16 -3.27 -3.88
N GLY A 41 3.74 -2.58 -4.94
CA GLY A 41 3.09 -1.28 -4.84
C GLY A 41 1.86 -1.33 -3.94
N ASP A 42 0.95 -2.27 -4.21
CA ASP A 42 -0.28 -2.46 -3.44
C ASP A 42 -0.02 -2.76 -1.96
N THR A 43 0.97 -3.61 -1.65
CA THR A 43 1.31 -3.94 -0.25
C THR A 43 1.74 -2.69 0.51
N ILE A 44 2.59 -1.85 -0.10
CA ILE A 44 3.07 -0.62 0.53
C ILE A 44 1.95 0.43 0.63
N GLY A 45 1.15 0.60 -0.42
CA GLY A 45 -0.01 1.49 -0.43
C GLY A 45 -1.05 1.12 0.63
N MET A 46 -1.40 -0.17 0.75
CA MET A 46 -2.34 -0.67 1.76
C MET A 46 -1.82 -0.46 3.18
N TYR A 47 -0.52 -0.64 3.41
CA TYR A 47 0.06 -0.37 4.72
C TYR A 47 -0.01 1.12 5.09
N ALA A 48 0.25 2.01 4.12
CA ALA A 48 0.24 3.44 4.33
C ALA A 48 -1.13 3.98 4.78
N ILE A 49 -2.22 3.36 4.33
CA ILE A 49 -3.59 3.73 4.72
C ILE A 49 -4.13 2.88 5.90
N SER A 50 -3.32 1.97 6.44
CA SER A 50 -3.78 1.10 7.53
C SER A 50 -4.04 1.92 8.81
N PRO A 51 -5.09 1.60 9.59
CA PRO A 51 -5.40 2.37 10.80
C PRO A 51 -4.23 2.41 11.79
N THR A 52 -3.51 1.29 11.92
CA THR A 52 -2.31 1.20 12.76
C THR A 52 -1.20 2.17 12.30
N HIS A 53 -1.04 2.38 11.01
CA HIS A 53 -0.03 3.33 10.50
C HIS A 53 -0.49 4.78 10.69
N LEU A 54 -1.76 5.08 10.46
CA LEU A 54 -2.33 6.41 10.65
C LEU A 54 -2.26 6.87 12.12
N ILE A 55 -2.48 5.96 13.08
CA ILE A 55 -2.28 6.25 14.52
C ILE A 55 -0.82 6.60 14.80
N LYS A 56 0.14 5.85 14.24
CA LYS A 56 1.57 6.12 14.45
C LYS A 56 2.04 7.46 13.90
N LEU A 57 1.32 8.01 12.93
CA LEU A 57 1.59 9.33 12.34
C LEU A 57 0.74 10.45 12.99
N ASP A 58 0.00 10.15 14.05
CA ASP A 58 -0.93 11.07 14.72
C ASP A 58 -2.00 11.64 13.76
N PHE A 59 -2.40 10.88 12.74
CA PHE A 59 -3.47 11.29 11.81
C PHE A 59 -4.86 10.92 12.31
N ILE A 60 -4.97 9.90 13.17
CA ILE A 60 -6.20 9.50 13.87
C ILE A 60 -5.86 9.06 15.30
N ASP A 61 -6.78 9.26 16.24
CA ASP A 61 -6.61 8.83 17.63
C ASP A 61 -6.90 7.33 17.78
N GLU A 62 -6.22 6.66 18.72
CA GLU A 62 -6.45 5.24 19.03
C GLU A 62 -7.91 4.94 19.43
N GLU A 63 -8.55 5.88 20.12
CA GLU A 63 -9.97 5.79 20.52
C GLU A 63 -10.93 5.75 19.32
N THR A 64 -10.47 6.19 18.14
CA THR A 64 -11.25 6.13 16.88
C THR A 64 -11.45 4.69 16.40
N ILE A 65 -10.56 3.76 16.78
CA ILE A 65 -10.62 2.36 16.35
C ILE A 65 -11.66 1.59 17.17
N THR A 66 -12.91 1.81 16.80
CA THR A 66 -14.04 1.03 17.30
C THR A 66 -14.33 -0.15 16.38
N ARG A 67 -15.08 -1.13 16.87
CA ARG A 67 -15.60 -2.23 16.04
C ARG A 67 -16.36 -1.76 14.80
N HIS A 68 -17.08 -0.63 14.89
CA HIS A 68 -17.79 -0.05 13.74
C HIS A 68 -16.82 0.55 12.72
N TYR A 69 -15.77 1.22 13.19
CA TYR A 69 -14.71 1.73 12.33
C TYR A 69 -14.01 0.58 11.58
N GLU A 70 -13.60 -0.47 12.29
CA GLU A 70 -12.97 -1.65 11.69
C GLU A 70 -13.87 -2.30 10.63
N MET A 71 -15.17 -2.45 10.93
CA MET A 71 -16.12 -3.02 9.97
C MET A 71 -16.22 -2.17 8.70
N ASN A 72 -16.31 -0.84 8.85
CA ASN A 72 -16.38 0.08 7.71
C ASN A 72 -15.08 0.07 6.91
N PHE A 73 -13.93 0.05 7.59
CA PHE A 73 -12.62 -0.06 6.95
C PHE A 73 -12.51 -1.34 6.14
N LEU A 74 -12.81 -2.50 6.74
CA LEU A 74 -12.75 -3.80 6.05
C LEU A 74 -13.74 -3.89 4.90
N MET A 75 -14.96 -3.33 5.03
CA MET A 75 -15.93 -3.27 3.95
C MET A 75 -15.40 -2.44 2.77
N ARG A 76 -14.80 -1.27 3.03
CA ARG A 76 -14.18 -0.45 1.99
C ARG A 76 -13.03 -1.18 1.31
N MET A 77 -12.16 -1.85 2.08
CA MET A 77 -11.07 -2.65 1.53
C MET A 77 -11.60 -3.77 0.62
N ALA A 78 -12.68 -4.46 1.03
CA ALA A 78 -13.31 -5.48 0.20
C ALA A 78 -13.87 -4.92 -1.11
N LEU A 79 -14.54 -3.76 -1.06
CA LEU A 79 -15.05 -3.08 -2.26
C LEU A 79 -13.96 -2.65 -3.24
N GLN A 80 -12.76 -2.34 -2.75
CA GLN A 80 -11.63 -1.93 -3.60
C GLN A 80 -10.83 -3.10 -4.16
N LYS A 81 -10.80 -4.25 -3.47
CA LYS A 81 -9.84 -5.34 -3.76
C LYS A 81 -10.47 -6.66 -4.16
N VAL A 82 -11.75 -6.89 -3.88
CA VAL A 82 -12.43 -8.15 -4.18
C VAL A 82 -13.44 -8.01 -5.32
N VAL A 83 -14.05 -6.84 -5.46
CA VAL A 83 -15.05 -6.50 -6.49
C VAL A 83 -14.36 -5.90 -7.70
#